data_AF-A0A098VR98-F1
#
_entry.id   AF-A0A098VR98-F1
#
_cell.length_a   1.000
_cell.length_b   1.000
_cell.length_c   1.000
_cell.angle_alpha   90.00
_cell.angle_beta   90.00
_cell.angle_gamma   90.00
#
_symmetry.space_group_name_H-M   'P 1'
#
loop_
_entity.id
_entity.type
_entity.pdbx_description
1 polymer ?
#
loop_
_entity_poly.entity_id
_entity_poly.type
_entity_poly.pdbx_seq_one_letter_code
_entity_poly.pdbx_strand_id
1 'polypeptide(L)'
;MEFQLLSPYKFQVAGHACSLFSSVLIDPQTRLTIKAVAKEYCEKEALFYENVSLACPNVRIPKYYGVFKEILTDKKYIVIEDLLSDYQSPSIIDIKIGLRTYDDEACKEKREKMIRKSLSTTSRNLFFRISGMKSYCNTNFNVSSETLSHGMKIFLPKDRTILATLIQKELSERIFYPLESQCEAELYSSSLLIFYDGSAERIGCALVDFAHSKLTPGVATQKEYVEGIKNVISLFKSLCDNKPDN
;
A
#
# COMPACT_ATOMS: atom_id res chain seq x y z
N MET A 1 -5.29 -10.14 23.05
CA MET A 1 -5.33 -8.67 23.00
C MET A 1 -6.76 -8.25 23.27
N GLU A 2 -6.97 -7.27 24.14
CA GLU A 2 -8.29 -6.66 24.36
C GLU A 2 -8.20 -5.20 23.89
N PHE A 3 -9.12 -4.79 23.01
CA PHE A 3 -9.26 -3.40 22.59
C PHE A 3 -10.66 -2.93 22.96
N GLN A 4 -10.76 -1.82 23.68
CA GLN A 4 -12.03 -1.35 24.25
C GLN A 4 -12.61 -0.13 23.51
N LEU A 5 -11.78 0.66 22.83
CA LEU A 5 -12.22 1.88 22.15
C LEU A 5 -11.50 2.05 20.81
N LEU A 6 -12.08 1.49 19.74
CA LEU A 6 -11.55 1.64 18.40
C LEU A 6 -12.08 2.91 17.74
N SER A 7 -11.19 3.66 17.07
CA SER A 7 -11.55 4.86 16.32
C SER A 7 -11.19 4.72 14.85
N PRO A 8 -11.89 5.41 13.92
CA PRO A 8 -11.51 5.44 12.52
C PRO A 8 -10.07 5.92 12.31
N TYR A 9 -9.30 5.22 11.47
CA TYR A 9 -7.94 5.63 11.17
C TYR A 9 -7.93 6.87 10.26
N LYS A 10 -7.53 8.02 10.82
CA LYS A 10 -7.54 9.34 10.17
C LYS A 10 -6.71 9.45 8.88
N PHE A 11 -5.81 8.50 8.65
CA PHE A 11 -4.87 8.48 7.54
C PHE A 11 -5.19 7.40 6.51
N GLN A 12 -6.38 6.79 6.55
CA GLN A 12 -6.81 5.89 5.49
C GLN A 12 -6.92 6.63 4.15
N VAL A 13 -6.26 6.09 3.11
CA VAL A 13 -6.21 6.67 1.76
C VAL A 13 -6.99 5.86 0.73
N ALA A 14 -6.97 4.53 0.86
CA ALA A 14 -7.67 3.61 -0.01
C ALA A 14 -8.36 2.49 0.79
N GLY A 15 -9.12 1.64 0.11
CA GLY A 15 -9.87 0.54 0.71
C GLY A 15 -11.39 0.73 0.61
N HIS A 16 -12.15 -0.32 0.92
CA HIS A 16 -13.60 -0.28 0.90
C HIS A 16 -14.09 0.25 2.24
N ALA A 17 -14.74 1.42 2.28
CA ALA A 17 -15.61 1.77 3.39
C ALA A 17 -16.77 0.76 3.40
N CYS A 18 -16.63 -0.32 4.15
CA CYS A 18 -17.70 -1.30 4.29
C CYS A 18 -18.73 -0.67 5.22
N SER A 19 -19.74 0.00 4.64
CA SER A 19 -20.92 0.59 5.28
C SER A 19 -20.64 1.45 6.53
N LEU A 20 -20.72 2.78 6.40
CA LEU A 20 -20.68 3.79 7.49
C LEU A 20 -19.43 3.82 8.40
N PHE A 21 -18.56 2.81 8.37
CA PHE A 21 -17.36 2.72 9.21
C PHE A 21 -16.08 2.53 8.37
N SER A 22 -14.99 3.15 8.83
CA SER A 22 -13.66 2.98 8.23
C SER A 22 -13.21 1.52 8.33
N SER A 23 -12.64 0.98 7.26
CA SER A 23 -12.11 -0.40 7.26
C SER A 23 -10.78 -0.54 7.99
N VAL A 24 -10.21 0.59 8.44
CA VAL A 24 -8.97 0.63 9.21
C VAL A 24 -9.25 1.40 10.48
N LEU A 25 -9.06 0.75 11.61
CA LEU A 25 -9.27 1.32 12.92
C LEU A 25 -7.92 1.53 13.59
N ILE A 26 -7.90 2.37 14.62
CA ILE A 26 -6.75 2.54 15.50
C ILE A 26 -7.20 2.43 16.95
N ASP A 27 -6.39 1.74 17.75
CA ASP A 27 -6.49 1.83 19.20
C ASP A 27 -5.65 3.02 19.70
N PRO A 28 -6.27 4.07 20.28
CA PRO A 28 -5.57 5.25 20.76
C PRO A 28 -4.53 4.97 21.85
N GLN A 29 -4.69 3.88 22.61
CA GLN A 29 -3.79 3.55 23.72
C GLN A 29 -2.51 2.89 23.23
N THR A 30 -2.62 1.84 22.41
CA THR A 30 -1.46 1.11 21.90
C THR A 30 -0.87 1.73 20.63
N ARG A 31 -1.58 2.65 19.97
CA ARG A 31 -1.26 3.19 18.64
C ARG A 31 -1.06 2.08 17.60
N LEU A 32 -1.80 0.97 17.73
CA LEU A 32 -1.80 -0.12 16.78
C LEU A 32 -2.93 0.06 15.76
N THR A 33 -2.61 -0.27 14.50
CA THR A 33 -3.58 -0.27 13.41
C THR A 33 -4.32 -1.60 13.41
N ILE A 34 -5.64 -1.53 13.40
CA ILE A 34 -6.56 -2.66 13.43
C ILE A 34 -7.31 -2.68 12.12
N LYS A 35 -6.89 -3.55 11.22
CA LYS A 35 -7.45 -3.67 9.89
C LYS A 35 -8.64 -4.60 9.90
N ALA A 36 -9.80 -4.09 9.52
CA ALA A 36 -10.96 -4.92 9.23
C ALA A 36 -10.74 -5.62 7.90
N VAL A 37 -10.71 -6.95 7.93
CA VAL A 37 -10.60 -7.78 6.73
C VAL A 37 -11.88 -8.60 6.62
N ALA A 38 -12.42 -8.73 5.40
CA ALA A 38 -13.60 -9.57 5.20
C ALA A 38 -13.30 -11.00 5.70
N LYS A 39 -14.31 -11.63 6.32
CA LYS A 39 -14.15 -12.89 7.06
C LYS A 39 -13.40 -13.96 6.26
N GLU A 40 -13.67 -14.06 4.96
CA GLU A 40 -13.07 -15.02 4.03
C GLU A 40 -11.58 -14.77 3.71
N TYR A 41 -11.06 -13.55 3.93
CA TYR A 41 -9.65 -13.21 3.66
C TYR A 41 -8.82 -12.96 4.91
N CYS A 42 -9.45 -12.80 6.07
CA CYS A 42 -8.73 -12.49 7.32
C CYS A 42 -7.70 -13.59 7.66
N GLU A 43 -8.05 -14.86 7.48
CA GLU A 43 -7.15 -15.99 7.76
C GLU A 43 -6.02 -16.07 6.74
N LYS A 44 -6.31 -15.82 5.46
CA LYS A 44 -5.30 -15.80 4.39
C LYS A 44 -4.27 -14.70 4.61
N GLU A 45 -4.72 -13.48 4.89
CA GLU A 45 -3.82 -12.35 5.11
C GLU A 45 -3.02 -12.52 6.41
N ALA A 46 -3.63 -13.02 7.49
CA ALA A 46 -2.92 -13.33 8.74
C ALA A 46 -1.81 -14.37 8.54
N LEU A 47 -2.11 -15.48 7.85
CA LEU A 47 -1.13 -16.52 7.55
C LEU A 47 0.03 -15.99 6.69
N PHE A 48 -0.26 -15.09 5.75
CA PHE A 48 0.77 -14.41 4.97
C PHE A 48 1.69 -13.60 5.88
N TYR A 49 1.13 -12.74 6.75
CA TYR A 49 1.93 -11.95 7.70
C TYR A 49 2.78 -12.79 8.66
N GLU A 50 2.28 -13.94 9.10
CA GLU A 50 3.00 -14.85 10.00
C GLU A 50 4.26 -15.44 9.36
N ASN A 51 4.27 -15.61 8.04
CA ASN A 51 5.29 -16.39 7.34
C ASN A 51 6.09 -15.60 6.30
N VAL A 52 5.66 -14.39 5.94
CA VAL A 52 6.31 -13.55 4.93
C VAL A 52 7.75 -13.20 5.29
N SER A 53 8.11 -13.09 6.57
CA SER A 53 9.51 -12.86 6.96
C SER A 53 10.43 -14.04 6.63
N LEU A 54 9.88 -15.25 6.44
CA LEU A 54 10.65 -16.42 6.00
C LEU A 54 10.87 -16.39 4.49
N ALA A 55 9.84 -16.01 3.74
CA ALA A 55 9.87 -15.98 2.27
C ALA A 55 10.49 -14.69 1.69
N CYS A 56 10.35 -13.57 2.41
CA CYS A 56 10.70 -12.22 2.00
C CYS A 56 11.32 -11.41 3.17
N PRO A 57 12.43 -11.87 3.78
CA PRO A 57 12.94 -11.39 5.07
C PRO A 57 13.24 -9.90 5.17
N ASN A 58 13.62 -9.27 4.06
CA ASN A 58 14.06 -7.88 4.04
C ASN A 58 13.05 -6.91 3.41
N VAL A 59 11.90 -7.41 2.92
CA VAL A 59 10.87 -6.55 2.34
C VAL A 59 10.17 -5.79 3.46
N ARG A 60 10.09 -4.46 3.33
CA ARG A 60 9.37 -3.64 4.31
C ARG A 60 7.86 -3.84 4.17
N ILE A 61 7.28 -4.41 5.23
CA ILE A 61 5.84 -4.57 5.47
C ILE A 61 5.52 -4.13 6.90
N PRO A 62 4.26 -3.77 7.25
CA PRO A 62 3.87 -3.51 8.64
C PRO A 62 4.18 -4.71 9.55
N LYS A 63 4.73 -4.45 10.73
CA LYS A 63 4.89 -5.51 11.73
C LYS A 63 3.53 -6.08 12.13
N TYR A 64 3.42 -7.41 12.16
CA TYR A 64 2.22 -8.12 12.56
C TYR A 64 2.21 -8.44 14.05
N TYR A 65 1.06 -8.24 14.70
CA TYR A 65 0.86 -8.46 16.14
C TYR A 65 -0.17 -9.55 16.45
N GLY A 66 -0.80 -10.14 15.43
CA GLY A 66 -1.79 -11.21 15.59
C GLY A 66 -3.18 -10.83 15.08
N VAL A 67 -4.12 -11.75 15.32
CA VAL A 67 -5.55 -11.54 15.06
C VAL A 67 -6.26 -11.12 16.35
N PHE A 68 -7.03 -10.05 16.26
CA PHE A 68 -7.99 -9.66 17.30
C PHE A 68 -9.39 -10.12 16.92
N LYS A 69 -10.14 -10.63 17.90
CA LYS A 69 -11.52 -11.07 17.73
C LYS A 69 -12.41 -10.26 18.65
N GLU A 70 -13.33 -9.48 18.07
CA GLU A 70 -14.31 -8.71 18.83
C GLU A 70 -15.37 -9.65 19.41
N ILE A 71 -15.54 -9.63 20.74
CA ILE A 71 -16.40 -10.57 21.46
C ILE A 71 -17.87 -10.43 21.05
N LEU A 72 -18.37 -9.19 20.91
CA LEU A 72 -19.79 -8.91 20.68
C LEU A 72 -20.26 -9.28 19.28
N THR A 73 -19.39 -9.18 18.26
CA THR A 73 -19.78 -9.35 16.85
C THR A 73 -19.16 -10.57 16.19
N ASP A 74 -18.26 -11.28 16.89
CA ASP A 74 -17.44 -12.38 16.34
C ASP A 74 -16.52 -11.96 15.18
N LYS A 75 -16.39 -10.65 14.91
CA LYS A 75 -15.55 -10.13 13.83
C LYS A 75 -14.07 -10.29 14.17
N LYS A 76 -13.30 -10.73 13.17
CA LYS A 76 -11.84 -10.84 13.24
C LYS A 76 -11.19 -9.63 12.56
N TYR A 77 -10.09 -9.19 13.13
CA TYR A 77 -9.28 -8.07 12.68
C TYR A 77 -7.81 -8.47 12.68
N ILE A 78 -7.06 -7.92 11.74
CA ILE A 78 -5.60 -8.06 11.70
C ILE A 78 -4.98 -6.88 12.43
N VAL A 79 -4.14 -7.15 13.43
CA VAL A 79 -3.45 -6.13 14.20
C VAL A 79 -2.04 -5.97 13.62
N ILE A 80 -1.74 -4.77 13.12
CA ILE A 80 -0.48 -4.43 12.49
C ILE A 80 0.04 -3.08 12.99
N GLU A 81 1.32 -2.83 12.72
CA GLU A 81 1.99 -1.57 12.98
C GLU A 81 1.26 -0.37 12.36
N ASP A 82 1.14 0.71 13.13
CA ASP A 82 0.83 2.02 12.58
C ASP A 82 2.10 2.67 12.00
N LEU A 83 2.24 2.54 10.68
CA LEU A 83 3.33 3.11 9.89
C LEU A 83 3.46 4.64 10.03
N LEU A 84 2.39 5.32 10.47
CA LEU A 84 2.30 6.78 10.56
C LEU A 84 2.19 7.27 12.01
N SER A 85 2.45 6.41 13.00
CA SER A 85 2.26 6.70 14.43
C SER A 85 3.05 7.93 14.92
N ASP A 86 4.20 8.21 14.31
CA ASP A 86 5.08 9.34 14.63
C ASP A 86 5.11 10.43 13.53
N TYR A 87 4.13 10.41 12.61
CA TYR A 87 3.97 11.41 11.55
C TYR A 87 2.96 12.48 11.96
N GLN A 88 3.36 13.74 11.92
CA GLN A 88 2.50 14.86 12.31
C GLN A 88 1.67 15.36 11.13
N SER A 89 2.32 15.54 9.97
CA SER A 89 1.68 16.06 8.75
C SER A 89 1.93 15.12 7.57
N PRO A 90 1.38 13.89 7.57
CA PRO A 90 1.72 12.92 6.54
C PRO A 90 1.07 13.23 5.20
N SER A 91 1.88 13.18 4.14
CA SER A 91 1.44 12.92 2.78
C SER A 91 1.58 11.43 2.48
N ILE A 92 0.56 10.82 1.90
CA ILE A 92 0.45 9.38 1.70
C ILE A 92 -0.09 9.11 0.29
N ILE A 93 0.52 8.18 -0.42
CA ILE A 93 0.02 7.68 -1.71
C ILE A 93 -0.05 6.16 -1.67
N ASP A 94 -1.21 5.63 -2.09
CA ASP A 94 -1.46 4.20 -2.24
C ASP A 94 -1.37 3.85 -3.73
N ILE A 95 -0.37 3.04 -4.06
CA ILE A 95 -0.12 2.59 -5.43
C ILE A 95 -0.36 1.10 -5.51
N LYS A 96 -1.37 0.70 -6.29
CA LYS A 96 -1.63 -0.72 -6.52
C LYS A 96 -0.76 -1.25 -7.63
N ILE A 97 -0.05 -2.34 -7.35
CA ILE A 97 0.96 -2.94 -8.23
C ILE A 97 0.38 -4.13 -9.00
N GLY A 98 0.88 -4.33 -10.21
CA GLY A 98 0.56 -5.44 -11.10
C GLY A 98 -0.39 -5.07 -12.25
N LEU A 99 -0.18 -5.73 -13.39
CA LEU A 99 -1.12 -5.76 -14.52
C LEU A 99 -2.38 -6.58 -14.15
N ARG A 100 -2.15 -7.74 -13.54
CA ARG A 100 -3.15 -8.64 -13.00
C ARG A 100 -3.33 -8.40 -11.50
N THR A 101 -4.51 -7.93 -11.08
CA THR A 101 -4.84 -7.62 -9.67
C THR A 101 -5.91 -8.54 -9.08
N TYR A 102 -6.01 -9.75 -9.63
CA TYR A 102 -6.87 -10.84 -9.18
C TYR A 102 -6.07 -12.14 -9.11
N ASP A 103 -6.28 -12.94 -8.07
CA ASP A 103 -5.67 -14.26 -7.89
C ASP A 103 -6.33 -15.33 -8.78
N ASP A 104 -5.85 -16.57 -8.69
CA ASP A 104 -6.40 -17.71 -9.46
C ASP A 104 -7.74 -18.21 -8.91
N GLU A 105 -8.16 -17.78 -7.72
CA GLU A 105 -9.40 -18.18 -7.05
C GLU A 105 -10.55 -17.16 -7.27
N ALA A 106 -10.25 -15.98 -7.81
CA ALA A 106 -11.22 -14.91 -8.00
C ALA A 106 -12.42 -15.38 -8.85
N CYS A 107 -13.64 -15.00 -8.43
CA CYS A 107 -14.86 -15.25 -9.21
C CYS A 107 -14.86 -14.49 -10.55
N LYS A 108 -15.71 -14.92 -11.49
CA LYS A 108 -15.79 -14.34 -12.83
C LYS A 108 -16.08 -12.84 -12.78
N GLU A 109 -17.04 -12.38 -11.97
CA GLU A 109 -17.37 -10.95 -11.89
C GLU A 109 -16.17 -10.13 -11.38
N LYS A 110 -15.46 -10.64 -10.35
CA LYS A 110 -14.29 -9.99 -9.79
C LYS A 110 -13.15 -9.90 -10.82
N ARG A 111 -12.88 -10.99 -11.55
CA ARG A 111 -11.89 -10.99 -12.63
C ARG A 111 -12.22 -9.95 -13.68
N GLU A 112 -13.44 -9.95 -14.22
CA GLU A 112 -13.85 -9.00 -15.24
C GLU A 112 -13.75 -7.55 -14.74
N LYS A 113 -14.16 -7.28 -13.49
CA LYS A 113 -14.01 -5.95 -12.88
C LYS A 113 -12.53 -5.52 -12.82
N MET A 114 -11.64 -6.40 -12.40
CA MET A 114 -10.20 -6.09 -12.32
C MET A 114 -9.55 -5.94 -13.69
N ILE A 115 -9.98 -6.72 -14.69
CA ILE A 115 -9.55 -6.57 -16.09
C ILE A 115 -9.98 -5.21 -16.64
N ARG A 116 -11.27 -4.84 -16.50
CA ARG A 116 -11.78 -3.53 -16.93
C ARG A 116 -10.99 -2.39 -16.28
N LYS A 117 -10.73 -2.49 -14.97
CA LYS A 117 -9.94 -1.49 -14.23
C LYS A 117 -8.48 -1.45 -14.69
N SER A 118 -7.89 -2.59 -15.02
CA SER A 118 -6.52 -2.65 -15.56
C SER A 118 -6.46 -1.94 -16.91
N LEU A 119 -7.40 -2.22 -17.81
CA LEU A 119 -7.51 -1.62 -19.15
C LEU A 119 -7.77 -0.11 -19.12
N SER A 120 -8.56 0.37 -18.16
CA SER A 120 -8.93 1.79 -18.04
C SER A 120 -7.94 2.63 -17.22
N THR A 121 -6.81 2.06 -16.78
CA THR A 121 -5.83 2.75 -15.93
C THR A 121 -4.40 2.48 -16.41
N THR A 122 -3.44 3.10 -15.74
CA THR A 122 -2.01 2.90 -16.02
C THR A 122 -1.54 1.47 -15.76
N SER A 123 -2.30 0.63 -15.04
CA SER A 123 -1.93 -0.76 -14.78
C SER A 123 -1.66 -1.55 -16.06
N ARG A 124 -2.37 -1.25 -17.16
CA ARG A 124 -2.19 -1.94 -18.45
C ARG A 124 -0.79 -1.78 -19.05
N ASN A 125 -0.20 -0.60 -18.89
CA ASN A 125 1.01 -0.18 -19.59
C ASN A 125 2.21 -0.01 -18.65
N LEU A 126 1.96 0.39 -17.40
CA LEU A 126 3.00 0.69 -16.41
C LEU A 126 3.07 -0.34 -15.28
N PHE A 127 2.19 -1.35 -15.27
CA PHE A 127 2.10 -2.34 -14.19
C PHE A 127 1.80 -1.75 -12.80
N PHE A 128 1.28 -0.52 -12.72
CA PHE A 128 0.77 0.06 -11.48
C PHE A 128 -0.31 1.10 -11.75
N ARG A 129 -1.08 1.45 -10.72
CA ARG A 129 -1.98 2.61 -10.72
C ARG A 129 -2.07 3.23 -9.34
N ILE A 130 -2.28 4.54 -9.28
CA ILE A 130 -2.61 5.22 -8.02
C ILE A 130 -4.05 4.82 -7.65
N SER A 131 -4.23 4.26 -6.45
CA SER A 131 -5.56 3.89 -5.91
C SER A 131 -6.11 4.93 -4.96
N GLY A 132 -5.25 5.75 -4.36
CA GLY A 132 -5.64 6.89 -3.54
C GLY A 132 -4.42 7.74 -3.18
N MET A 133 -4.67 8.98 -2.77
CA MET A 133 -3.62 9.91 -2.36
C MET A 133 -4.18 10.93 -1.36
N LYS A 134 -3.37 11.30 -0.38
CA LYS A 134 -3.63 12.39 0.56
C LYS A 134 -2.36 13.22 0.69
N SER A 135 -2.45 14.53 0.52
CA SER A 135 -1.31 15.43 0.69
C SER A 135 -1.52 16.31 1.92
N TYR A 136 -0.46 16.53 2.71
CA TYR A 136 -0.54 17.39 3.89
C TYR A 136 -0.86 18.85 3.51
N CYS A 137 -0.39 19.30 2.35
CA CYS A 137 -0.61 20.66 1.86
C CYS A 137 -1.87 20.82 1.00
N ASN A 138 -2.45 19.71 0.51
CA ASN A 138 -3.60 19.71 -0.39
C ASN A 138 -4.61 18.62 0.02
N THR A 139 -5.59 18.99 0.83
CA THR A 139 -6.43 18.04 1.59
C THR A 139 -7.60 17.41 0.83
N ASN A 140 -7.95 17.87 -0.38
CA ASN A 140 -9.20 17.48 -1.06
C ASN A 140 -8.95 16.95 -2.49
N PHE A 141 -8.38 15.74 -2.61
CA PHE A 141 -8.12 15.16 -3.92
C PHE A 141 -8.77 13.78 -4.10
N ASN A 142 -9.67 13.67 -5.08
CA ASN A 142 -10.24 12.40 -5.53
C ASN A 142 -9.59 12.00 -6.86
N VAL A 143 -8.76 10.94 -6.83
CA VAL A 143 -7.88 10.47 -7.93
C VAL A 143 -8.64 9.94 -9.17
N SER A 144 -9.97 10.03 -9.24
CA SER A 144 -10.75 9.29 -10.22
C SER A 144 -10.67 9.80 -11.67
N SER A 145 -10.09 10.97 -11.94
CA SER A 145 -10.09 11.56 -13.30
C SER A 145 -8.78 12.19 -13.75
N GLU A 146 -7.70 12.04 -13.00
CA GLU A 146 -6.52 12.90 -13.19
C GLU A 146 -5.31 12.15 -13.72
N THR A 147 -4.56 12.80 -14.61
CA THR A 147 -3.36 12.20 -15.20
C THR A 147 -2.32 11.94 -14.11
N LEU A 148 -1.61 10.82 -14.22
CA LEU A 148 -0.55 10.43 -13.29
C LEU A 148 0.41 11.59 -12.96
N SER A 149 0.79 12.38 -13.96
CA SER A 149 1.64 13.56 -13.81
C SER A 149 1.03 14.64 -12.90
N HIS A 150 -0.27 14.94 -13.07
CA HIS A 150 -0.96 15.93 -12.25
C HIS A 150 -1.06 15.48 -10.78
N GLY A 151 -1.44 14.22 -10.54
CA GLY A 151 -1.49 13.66 -9.20
C GLY A 151 -0.13 13.76 -8.48
N MET A 152 0.97 13.45 -9.18
CA MET A 152 2.31 13.55 -8.61
C MET A 152 2.74 15.00 -8.30
N LYS A 153 2.32 15.99 -9.10
CA LYS A 153 2.56 17.42 -8.82
C LYS A 153 1.85 17.90 -7.57
N ILE A 154 0.72 17.29 -7.21
CA ILE A 154 -0.01 17.57 -5.96
C ILE A 154 0.61 16.82 -4.78
N PHE A 155 1.06 15.59 -5.01
CA PHE A 155 1.65 14.76 -3.98
C PHE A 155 2.94 15.36 -3.42
N LEU A 156 3.80 15.90 -4.29
CA LEU A 156 5.10 16.45 -3.91
C LEU A 156 5.03 17.97 -3.73
N PRO A 157 5.76 18.56 -2.76
CA PRO A 157 5.86 20.00 -2.59
C PRO A 157 6.60 20.66 -3.78
N LYS A 158 6.57 22.00 -3.87
CA LYS A 158 7.18 22.75 -4.99
C LYS A 158 8.65 22.39 -5.24
N ASP A 159 9.45 22.20 -4.18
CA ASP A 159 10.85 21.73 -4.25
C ASP A 159 10.95 20.20 -4.17
N ARG A 160 10.38 19.54 -5.19
CA ARG A 160 10.17 18.08 -5.25
C ARG A 160 11.43 17.23 -5.44
N THR A 161 12.54 17.78 -5.91
CA THR A 161 13.68 16.99 -6.40
C THR A 161 14.36 16.18 -5.31
N ILE A 162 14.74 16.82 -4.20
CA ILE A 162 15.41 16.13 -3.08
C ILE A 162 14.49 15.05 -2.50
N LEU A 163 13.23 15.40 -2.23
CA LEU A 163 12.25 14.45 -1.72
C LEU A 163 12.02 13.27 -2.66
N ALA A 164 11.90 13.52 -3.97
CA ALA A 164 11.75 12.46 -4.96
C ALA A 164 13.00 11.56 -5.03
N THR A 165 14.22 12.11 -4.89
CA THR A 165 15.45 11.31 -4.79
C THR A 165 15.47 10.45 -3.53
N LEU A 166 15.05 11.00 -2.39
CA LEU A 166 14.98 10.25 -1.13
C LEU A 166 13.92 9.14 -1.19
N ILE A 167 12.75 9.40 -1.78
CA ILE A 167 11.72 8.38 -2.01
C ILE A 167 12.25 7.27 -2.92
N GLN A 168 12.98 7.61 -4.00
CA GLN A 168 13.60 6.60 -4.87
C GLN A 168 14.58 5.71 -4.10
N LYS A 169 15.41 6.31 -3.25
CA LYS A 169 16.34 5.56 -2.40
C LYS A 169 15.60 4.62 -1.45
N GLU A 170 14.59 5.13 -0.73
CA GLU A 170 13.81 4.33 0.22
C GLU A 170 13.09 3.16 -0.47
N LEU A 171 12.46 3.41 -1.63
CA LEU A 171 11.83 2.37 -2.44
C LEU A 171 12.83 1.31 -2.92
N SER A 172 14.02 1.75 -3.32
CA SER A 172 15.07 0.86 -3.83
C SER A 172 15.55 -0.08 -2.72
N GLU A 173 15.89 0.49 -1.57
CA GLU A 173 16.51 -0.22 -0.43
C GLU A 173 15.51 -1.09 0.33
N ARG A 174 14.27 -0.62 0.54
CA ARG A 174 13.28 -1.31 1.38
C ARG A 174 12.37 -2.27 0.65
N ILE A 175 12.16 -2.05 -0.65
CA ILE A 175 11.17 -2.78 -1.43
C ILE A 175 11.83 -3.48 -2.61
N PHE A 176 12.46 -2.74 -3.50
CA PHE A 176 12.92 -3.27 -4.79
C PHE A 176 14.01 -4.34 -4.65
N TYR A 177 15.14 -4.03 -4.01
CA TYR A 177 16.23 -5.00 -3.87
C TYR A 177 15.83 -6.22 -3.04
N PRO A 178 15.09 -6.10 -1.92
CA PRO A 178 14.55 -7.26 -1.22
C PRO A 178 13.62 -8.13 -2.07
N LEU A 179 12.71 -7.52 -2.84
CA LEU A 179 11.81 -8.27 -3.73
C LEU A 179 12.57 -9.01 -4.85
N GLU A 180 13.55 -8.35 -5.46
CA GLU A 180 14.28 -8.91 -6.61
C GLU A 180 15.24 -10.03 -6.20
N SER A 181 15.85 -9.93 -5.01
CA SER A 181 16.90 -10.87 -4.57
C SER A 181 16.40 -11.99 -3.64
N GLN A 182 15.44 -11.70 -2.77
CA GLN A 182 15.11 -12.54 -1.62
C GLN A 182 13.61 -12.42 -1.28
N CYS A 183 12.74 -12.64 -2.27
CA CYS A 183 11.31 -12.75 -2.02
C CYS A 183 10.62 -13.80 -2.89
N GLU A 184 10.05 -14.78 -2.19
CA GLU A 184 9.38 -15.95 -2.76
C GLU A 184 7.86 -15.89 -2.49
N ALA A 185 7.20 -14.92 -3.12
CA ALA A 185 5.76 -14.74 -2.99
C ALA A 185 5.11 -14.27 -4.30
N GLU A 186 3.91 -14.77 -4.57
CA GLU A 186 3.04 -14.18 -5.58
C GLU A 186 2.15 -13.12 -4.94
N LEU A 187 2.27 -11.89 -5.42
CA LEU A 187 1.61 -10.72 -4.85
C LEU A 187 0.50 -10.26 -5.79
N TYR A 188 -0.75 -10.34 -5.32
CA TYR A 188 -1.91 -9.89 -6.09
C TYR A 188 -2.67 -8.83 -5.33
N SER A 189 -3.07 -7.78 -6.04
CA SER A 189 -3.90 -6.70 -5.50
C SER A 189 -3.31 -6.01 -4.26
N SER A 190 -2.05 -6.25 -3.91
CA SER A 190 -1.34 -5.54 -2.86
C SER A 190 -0.98 -4.13 -3.33
N SER A 191 -0.75 -3.26 -2.36
CA SER A 191 -0.40 -1.87 -2.59
C SER A 191 0.98 -1.57 -2.03
N LEU A 192 1.72 -0.74 -2.77
CA LEU A 192 2.88 -0.02 -2.29
C LEU A 192 2.39 1.28 -1.68
N LEU A 193 2.53 1.41 -0.37
CA LEU A 193 2.26 2.65 0.34
C LEU A 193 3.56 3.46 0.40
N ILE A 194 3.51 4.74 0.01
CA ILE A 194 4.62 5.68 0.16
C ILE A 194 4.11 6.86 0.98
N PHE A 195 4.91 7.28 1.95
CA PHE A 195 4.51 8.35 2.84
C PHE A 195 5.71 9.17 3.30
N TYR A 196 5.47 10.44 3.56
CA TYR A 196 6.46 11.36 4.12
C TYR A 196 5.80 12.39 5.02
N ASP A 197 6.55 12.97 5.95
CA ASP A 197 6.05 14.03 6.82
C ASP A 197 6.35 15.40 6.20
N GLY A 198 5.34 16.25 6.03
CA GLY A 198 5.53 17.63 5.58
C GLY A 198 6.18 18.54 6.62
N SER A 199 6.22 18.11 7.88
CA SER A 199 6.76 18.87 9.01
C SER A 199 8.10 18.35 9.55
N ALA A 200 8.60 17.22 9.00
CA ALA A 200 9.86 16.60 9.42
C ALA A 200 10.54 15.88 8.24
N GLU A 201 11.84 15.63 8.31
CA GLU A 201 12.58 14.86 7.30
C GLU A 201 12.36 13.35 7.45
N ARG A 202 11.10 12.90 7.50
CA ARG A 202 10.72 11.48 7.61
C ARG A 202 10.05 11.01 6.34
N ILE A 203 10.52 9.88 5.81
CA ILE A 203 9.99 9.22 4.62
C ILE A 203 9.92 7.73 4.94
N GLY A 204 8.93 7.06 4.38
CA GLY A 204 8.80 5.62 4.49
C GLY A 204 8.03 5.04 3.31
N CYS A 205 8.18 3.74 3.14
CA CYS A 205 7.35 2.95 2.25
C CYS A 205 7.13 1.56 2.84
N ALA A 206 6.05 0.90 2.44
CA ALA A 206 5.78 -0.48 2.81
C ALA A 206 4.84 -1.14 1.78
N LEU A 207 4.96 -2.46 1.60
CA LEU A 207 3.90 -3.23 0.97
C LEU A 207 2.78 -3.52 1.99
N VAL A 208 1.54 -3.42 1.53
CA VAL A 208 0.33 -3.68 2.31
C VAL A 208 -0.71 -4.44 1.47
N ASP A 209 -1.80 -4.87 2.12
CA ASP A 209 -2.93 -5.59 1.50
C ASP A 209 -2.60 -6.97 0.92
N PHE A 210 -2.31 -7.94 1.79
CA PHE A 210 -1.88 -9.28 1.37
C PHE A 210 -3.01 -10.31 1.26
N ALA A 211 -4.28 -9.89 1.32
CA ALA A 211 -5.48 -10.75 1.25
C ALA A 211 -5.53 -11.70 0.03
N HIS A 212 -4.89 -11.33 -1.08
CA HIS A 212 -4.83 -12.12 -2.31
C HIS A 212 -3.41 -12.61 -2.62
N SER A 213 -2.46 -12.38 -1.72
CA SER A 213 -1.07 -12.78 -1.90
C SER A 213 -0.85 -14.18 -1.34
N LYS A 214 0.11 -14.92 -1.90
CA LYS A 214 0.47 -16.26 -1.44
C LYS A 214 1.98 -16.40 -1.41
N LEU A 215 2.48 -17.13 -0.42
CA LEU A 215 3.89 -17.50 -0.36
C LEU A 215 4.15 -18.64 -1.35
N THR A 216 5.28 -18.58 -2.04
CA THR A 216 5.64 -19.54 -3.10
C THR A 216 7.09 -19.99 -2.91
N PRO A 217 7.38 -20.81 -1.89
CA PRO A 217 8.75 -21.24 -1.61
C PRO A 217 9.47 -21.81 -2.84
N GLY A 218 10.68 -21.33 -3.10
CA GLY A 218 11.49 -21.67 -4.27
C GLY A 218 11.07 -20.99 -5.58
N VAL A 219 10.02 -20.15 -5.58
CA VAL A 219 9.56 -19.41 -6.76
C VAL A 219 9.62 -17.92 -6.47
N ALA A 220 10.48 -17.23 -7.21
CA ALA A 220 10.65 -15.78 -7.12
C ALA A 220 9.36 -15.01 -7.45
N THR A 221 9.27 -13.81 -6.89
CA THR A 221 8.16 -12.86 -7.14
C THR A 221 7.92 -12.63 -8.63
N GLN A 222 6.65 -12.44 -9.02
CA GLN A 222 6.27 -12.28 -10.43
C GLN A 222 7.03 -11.11 -11.09
N LYS A 223 7.60 -11.37 -12.29
CA LYS A 223 8.35 -10.35 -13.06
C LYS A 223 7.56 -9.06 -13.28
N GLU A 224 6.28 -9.17 -13.59
CA GLU A 224 5.39 -8.01 -13.80
C GLU A 224 5.21 -7.17 -12.53
N TYR A 225 5.23 -7.79 -11.35
CA TYR A 225 5.13 -7.10 -10.08
C TYR A 225 6.40 -6.31 -9.80
N VAL A 226 7.57 -6.95 -9.97
CA VAL A 226 8.89 -6.31 -9.83
C VAL A 226 9.05 -5.16 -10.83
N GLU A 227 8.60 -5.35 -12.08
CA GLU A 227 8.61 -4.30 -13.11
C GLU A 227 7.69 -3.12 -12.74
N GLY A 228 6.54 -3.39 -12.12
CA GLY A 228 5.67 -2.35 -11.56
C GLY A 228 6.37 -1.50 -10.51
N ILE A 229 7.15 -2.11 -9.61
CA ILE A 229 7.98 -1.37 -8.64
C ILE A 229 9.05 -0.52 -9.36
N LYS A 230 9.76 -1.09 -10.35
CA LYS A 230 10.74 -0.34 -11.17
C LYS A 230 10.10 0.87 -11.85
N ASN A 231 8.91 0.72 -12.42
CA ASN A 231 8.18 1.80 -13.07
C ASN A 231 7.74 2.89 -12.08
N VAL A 232 7.37 2.55 -10.85
CA VAL A 232 7.10 3.54 -9.79
C VAL A 232 8.38 4.31 -9.45
N ILE A 233 9.52 3.65 -9.28
CA ILE A 233 10.81 4.32 -9.02
C ILE A 233 11.15 5.26 -10.18
N SER A 234 10.98 4.80 -11.42
CA SER A 234 11.20 5.60 -12.64
C SER A 234 10.27 6.82 -12.72
N LEU A 235 9.03 6.70 -12.27
CA LEU A 235 8.11 7.84 -12.16
C LEU A 235 8.71 8.93 -11.27
N PHE A 236 9.16 8.61 -10.06
CA PHE A 236 9.80 9.59 -9.16
C PHE A 236 11.10 10.16 -9.73
N LYS A 237 11.86 9.35 -10.48
CA LYS A 237 13.05 9.82 -11.20
C LYS A 237 12.69 10.90 -12.22
N SER A 238 11.68 10.65 -13.06
CA SER A 238 11.25 11.60 -14.10
C SER A 238 10.78 12.95 -13.53
N LEU A 239 10.29 12.97 -12.29
CA LEU A 239 9.87 14.20 -11.61
C LEU A 239 11.04 15.09 -11.18
N CYS A 240 12.24 14.52 -11.05
CA CYS A 240 13.50 15.24 -10.83
C CYS A 240 14.02 15.89 -12.12
N ASP A 241 13.85 15.20 -13.25
CA ASP A 241 14.43 15.62 -14.54
C ASP A 241 13.58 16.71 -15.23
N ASN A 242 12.27 16.74 -14.95
CA ASN A 242 11.38 17.80 -15.45
C ASN A 242 11.58 19.08 -14.62
N LYS A 243 12.41 20.02 -15.12
CA LYS A 243 12.45 21.41 -14.64
C LYS A 243 11.03 21.99 -14.63
N PRO A 244 10.69 22.87 -13.66
CA PRO A 244 9.42 23.60 -13.73
C PRO A 244 9.35 24.32 -15.07
N ASP A 245 8.22 24.20 -15.77
CA ASP A 245 7.90 25.04 -16.91
C ASP A 245 8.09 26.51 -16.45
N ASN A 246 9.05 27.20 -17.08
CA ASN A 246 9.34 28.62 -16.83
C ASN A 246 8.13 29.50 -17.13
#